data_AF-A0AAU9XI93-F1
#
_entry.id   AF-A0AAU9XI93-F1
#
_cell.length_a   1.000
_cell.length_b   1.000
_cell.length_c   1.000
_cell.angle_alpha   90.00
_cell.angle_beta   90.00
_cell.angle_gamma   90.00
#
_symmetry.space_group_name_H-M   'P 1'
#
loop_
_entity.id
_entity.type
_entity.pdbx_description
1 polymer ?
#
loop_
_entity_poly.entity_id
_entity_poly.type
_entity_poly.pdbx_seq_one_letter_code
_entity_poly.pdbx_strand_id
1 'polypeptide(L)'
;MKLLWMFVILKMVDGGQMVEFDTSKTTAFSSYIDCAPNFATSDKIECKFNLRNNGQQDYSVLKWRTPLDGLRSDCLSVTSNDTKLQYDGIHIKRSAPGPDQYLLVKSGQTVSSTFDVSDAYDMTKAGLYSIAVDTNLEYVKDSVTKKPVSQTKIEHLSSPVFSYEIDENSFIKGTSGQRARTEESVTKGALEDHIFHSKRGQDLKASLKYVIKGGSPDVKSETEHAIVAVYRNIKLAIQDLENDRGRAKTWFGSSPTDEPKWVFEKMERVLSKDKITYIIDGRECEDGNYAYAYFGTRKVFLCELYNRADTLIGYDTKMGIIVHELGHAVARRDDIAYGQNACRRLAIENPKDALNNAENYEYFVESGTILSP
;
A
#
# COMPACT_ATOMS: atom_id res chain seq x y z
N MET A 1 -5.05 -33.06 -7.41
CA MET A 1 -3.58 -33.24 -7.23
C MET A 1 -2.98 -31.85 -7.05
N LYS A 2 -2.90 -31.35 -5.80
CA LYS A 2 -2.35 -30.01 -5.50
C LYS A 2 -0.83 -30.16 -5.36
N LEU A 3 -0.05 -29.53 -6.23
CA LEU A 3 1.41 -29.53 -6.14
C LEU A 3 1.84 -28.73 -4.91
N LEU A 4 2.44 -29.44 -3.94
CA LEU A 4 3.30 -28.89 -2.91
C LEU A 4 4.55 -28.33 -3.61
N TRP A 5 4.77 -27.02 -3.58
CA TRP A 5 6.05 -26.44 -3.99
C TRP A 5 6.95 -26.35 -2.75
N MET A 6 7.93 -27.26 -2.67
CA MET A 6 9.06 -27.14 -1.76
C MET A 6 9.95 -25.98 -2.21
N PHE A 7 10.07 -24.93 -1.41
CA PHE A 7 11.09 -23.91 -1.60
C PHE A 7 12.41 -24.34 -0.93
N VAL A 8 13.46 -24.49 -1.74
CA VAL A 8 14.85 -24.66 -1.29
C VAL A 8 15.37 -23.27 -0.91
N ILE A 9 15.70 -23.07 0.37
CA ILE A 9 16.27 -21.84 0.90
C ILE A 9 17.75 -21.78 0.49
N LEU A 10 18.09 -20.95 -0.50
CA LEU A 10 19.47 -20.54 -0.73
C LEU A 10 19.79 -19.35 0.18
N LYS A 11 20.58 -19.59 1.23
CA LYS A 11 21.10 -18.54 2.10
C LYS A 11 22.01 -17.61 1.29
N MET A 12 21.65 -16.33 1.19
CA MET A 12 22.63 -15.27 1.00
C MET A 12 22.52 -14.27 2.15
N VAL A 13 23.67 -14.07 2.79
CA VAL A 13 23.90 -13.17 3.90
C VAL A 13 24.01 -11.77 3.33
N ASP A 14 22.95 -10.98 3.50
CA ASP A 14 23.06 -9.54 3.56
C ASP A 14 22.10 -9.05 4.64
N GLY A 15 22.54 -8.12 5.49
CA GLY A 15 22.01 -7.85 6.84
C GLY A 15 20.60 -7.24 6.94
N GLY A 16 19.70 -7.54 6.01
CA GLY A 16 18.29 -7.13 6.07
C GLY A 16 17.38 -8.13 6.78
N GLN A 17 16.16 -7.68 7.04
CA GLN A 17 15.08 -8.46 7.64
C GLN A 17 14.85 -9.79 6.89
N MET A 18 15.04 -10.92 7.58
CA MET A 18 14.69 -12.23 7.03
C MET A 18 13.24 -12.53 7.38
N VAL A 19 12.42 -12.75 6.36
CA VAL A 19 11.01 -13.11 6.48
C VAL A 19 10.87 -14.52 5.91
N GLU A 20 10.38 -15.45 6.72
CA GLU A 20 10.24 -16.86 6.34
C GLU A 20 8.77 -17.28 6.40
N PHE A 21 8.28 -17.97 5.37
CA PHE A 21 6.96 -18.59 5.45
C PHE A 21 6.98 -19.73 6.47
N ASP A 22 6.02 -19.73 7.39
CA ASP A 22 5.86 -20.85 8.30
C ASP A 22 5.31 -22.06 7.53
N THR A 23 6.11 -23.11 7.47
CA THR A 23 5.79 -24.38 6.80
C THR A 23 5.23 -25.41 7.77
N SER A 24 4.92 -24.99 9.01
CA SER A 24 4.30 -25.84 10.02
C SER A 24 2.95 -26.39 9.53
N LYS A 25 2.64 -27.64 9.91
CA LYS A 25 1.36 -28.29 9.55
C LYS A 25 0.16 -27.79 10.36
N THR A 26 0.42 -26.99 11.39
CA THR A 26 -0.57 -26.51 12.36
C THR A 26 -0.40 -25.01 12.49
N THR A 27 -1.44 -24.24 12.18
CA THR A 27 -1.39 -22.77 12.30
C THR A 27 -1.23 -22.37 13.77
N ALA A 28 -0.33 -21.42 14.04
CA ALA A 28 -0.14 -20.91 15.39
C ALA A 28 -1.35 -20.06 15.82
N PHE A 29 -2.05 -19.47 14.85
CA PHE A 29 -3.17 -18.59 15.10
C PHE A 29 -4.49 -19.10 14.51
N SER A 30 -5.59 -18.64 15.09
CA SER A 30 -6.92 -18.72 14.49
C SER A 30 -7.62 -17.37 14.62
N SER A 31 -8.57 -17.11 13.74
CA SER A 31 -9.34 -15.87 13.78
C SER A 31 -10.82 -16.07 13.51
N TYR A 32 -11.61 -15.11 13.99
CA TYR A 32 -13.04 -15.01 13.69
C TYR A 32 -13.48 -13.54 13.71
N ILE A 33 -14.56 -13.26 12.98
CA ILE A 33 -15.19 -11.95 12.94
C ILE A 33 -16.58 -12.06 13.59
N ASP A 34 -16.89 -11.11 14.47
CA ASP A 34 -18.23 -10.92 15.02
C ASP A 34 -18.81 -9.61 14.48
N CYS A 35 -19.98 -9.66 13.85
CA CYS A 35 -20.75 -8.47 13.46
C CYS A 35 -22.19 -8.59 13.97
N ALA A 36 -22.95 -7.50 13.90
CA ALA A 36 -24.40 -7.62 13.97
C ALA A 36 -24.90 -8.43 12.75
N PRO A 37 -25.94 -9.28 12.92
CA PRO A 37 -26.49 -10.06 11.81
C PRO A 37 -27.27 -9.20 10.80
N ASN A 38 -27.67 -8.00 11.21
CA ASN A 38 -28.41 -7.05 10.41
C ASN A 38 -27.96 -5.62 10.80
N PHE A 39 -27.84 -4.75 9.81
CA PHE A 39 -27.52 -3.34 9.99
C PHE A 39 -28.62 -2.45 9.42
N ALA A 40 -29.26 -1.68 10.30
CA ALA A 40 -30.02 -0.48 9.94
C ALA A 40 -29.06 0.72 9.94
N THR A 41 -29.10 1.54 8.89
CA THR A 41 -28.13 2.61 8.60
C THR A 41 -27.78 3.51 9.80
N SER A 42 -26.62 3.28 10.41
CA SER A 42 -26.05 4.13 11.47
C SER A 42 -24.56 4.38 11.20
N ASP A 43 -24.24 5.17 10.19
CA ASP A 43 -22.91 5.70 9.81
C ASP A 43 -21.73 4.71 9.62
N LYS A 44 -21.84 3.44 10.05
CA LYS A 44 -20.79 2.42 10.07
C LYS A 44 -21.38 1.01 9.97
N ILE A 45 -20.65 0.11 9.31
CA ILE A 45 -20.83 -1.34 9.40
C ILE A 45 -19.73 -1.85 10.34
N GLU A 46 -19.95 -1.70 11.65
CA GLU A 46 -18.94 -2.03 12.64
C GLU A 46 -18.90 -3.54 12.93
N CYS A 47 -17.71 -4.12 12.78
CA CYS A 47 -17.41 -5.50 13.07
C CYS A 47 -16.22 -5.60 14.03
N LYS A 48 -16.13 -6.72 14.73
CA LYS A 48 -15.03 -7.03 15.65
C LYS A 48 -14.20 -8.18 15.10
N PHE A 49 -12.91 -7.95 14.93
CA PHE A 49 -11.94 -8.99 14.62
C PHE A 49 -11.35 -9.57 15.91
N ASN A 50 -11.17 -10.88 15.93
CA ASN A 50 -10.57 -11.60 17.05
C ASN A 50 -9.45 -12.51 16.53
N LEU A 51 -8.25 -12.36 17.10
CA LEU A 51 -7.08 -13.19 16.81
C LEU A 51 -6.70 -13.97 18.07
N ARG A 52 -6.63 -15.29 17.97
CA ARG A 52 -6.22 -16.17 19.06
C ARG A 52 -4.87 -16.81 18.77
N ASN A 53 -3.97 -16.77 19.76
CA ASN A 53 -2.76 -17.59 19.77
C ASN A 53 -3.11 -18.98 20.32
N ASN A 54 -3.06 -19.99 19.45
CA ASN A 54 -3.28 -21.40 19.81
C ASN A 54 -1.97 -22.13 20.15
N GLY A 55 -0.83 -21.48 19.96
CA GLY A 55 0.48 -21.99 20.31
C GLY A 55 0.71 -22.04 21.82
N GLN A 56 1.82 -22.67 22.19
CA GLN A 56 2.27 -22.80 23.59
C GLN A 56 3.29 -21.72 23.99
N GLN A 57 3.56 -20.77 23.09
CA GLN A 57 4.56 -19.71 23.24
C GLN A 57 3.88 -18.36 23.07
N ASP A 58 4.50 -17.32 23.61
CA ASP A 58 4.07 -15.94 23.35
C ASP A 58 4.59 -15.50 21.99
N TYR A 59 3.79 -14.73 21.26
CA TYR A 59 4.16 -14.20 19.96
C TYR A 59 3.84 -12.71 19.87
N SER A 60 4.74 -11.96 19.24
CA SER A 60 4.48 -10.60 18.80
C SER A 60 3.98 -10.62 17.37
N VAL A 61 2.73 -10.23 17.12
CA VAL A 61 2.14 -10.20 15.78
C VAL A 61 2.19 -8.79 15.21
N LEU A 62 2.59 -8.64 13.95
CA LEU A 62 2.56 -7.36 13.25
C LEU A 62 1.10 -6.97 12.99
N LYS A 63 0.69 -5.77 13.40
CA LYS A 63 -0.70 -5.32 13.21
C LYS A 63 -1.07 -5.14 11.74
N TRP A 64 -0.10 -4.73 10.91
CA TRP A 64 -0.32 -4.44 9.49
C TRP A 64 -0.89 -5.64 8.75
N ARG A 65 -1.65 -5.38 7.68
CA ARG A 65 -2.29 -6.43 6.86
C ARG A 65 -3.34 -7.25 7.61
N THR A 66 -3.78 -6.77 8.76
CA THR A 66 -4.85 -7.39 9.54
C THR A 66 -5.80 -6.30 10.05
N PRO A 67 -7.04 -6.66 10.41
CA PRO A 67 -7.95 -5.70 11.04
C PRO A 67 -7.47 -5.16 12.41
N LEU A 68 -6.36 -5.64 12.98
CA LEU A 68 -5.74 -5.01 14.17
C LEU A 68 -5.26 -3.59 13.90
N ASP A 69 -5.02 -3.25 12.64
CA ASP A 69 -4.65 -1.91 12.17
C ASP A 69 -5.82 -1.20 11.45
N GLY A 70 -7.05 -1.66 11.69
CA GLY A 70 -8.22 -1.29 10.89
C GLY A 70 -8.13 -1.81 9.45
N LEU A 71 -8.97 -1.27 8.56
CA LEU A 71 -8.96 -1.63 7.13
C LEU A 71 -8.00 -0.74 6.34
N ARG A 72 -6.72 -0.77 6.74
CA ARG A 72 -5.61 -0.04 6.09
C ARG A 72 -4.84 -0.91 5.08
N SER A 73 -5.45 -2.01 4.66
CA SER A 73 -4.94 -3.00 3.70
C SER A 73 -6.08 -3.93 3.27
N ASP A 74 -5.96 -4.57 2.11
CA ASP A 74 -6.89 -5.62 1.68
C ASP A 74 -6.64 -6.92 2.47
N CYS A 75 -7.30 -7.04 3.61
CA CYS A 75 -7.15 -8.18 4.54
C CYS A 75 -8.42 -9.02 4.71
N LEU A 76 -9.49 -8.67 3.97
CA LEU A 76 -10.78 -9.34 4.00
C LEU A 76 -11.18 -9.84 2.62
N SER A 77 -11.82 -11.00 2.59
CA SER A 77 -12.65 -11.41 1.46
C SER A 77 -14.09 -10.97 1.72
N VAL A 78 -14.57 -10.02 0.92
CA VAL A 78 -15.94 -9.48 1.04
C VAL A 78 -16.72 -9.80 -0.24
N THR A 79 -17.92 -10.35 -0.09
CA THR A 79 -18.84 -10.60 -1.20
C THR A 79 -20.21 -9.98 -0.95
N SER A 80 -20.86 -9.55 -2.02
CA SER A 80 -22.27 -9.16 -2.05
C SER A 80 -22.96 -9.93 -3.17
N ASN A 81 -24.03 -10.66 -2.87
CA ASN A 81 -24.71 -11.54 -3.83
C ASN A 81 -23.72 -12.39 -4.65
N ASP A 82 -22.80 -13.08 -3.97
CA ASP A 82 -21.74 -13.93 -4.53
C ASP A 82 -20.69 -13.21 -5.42
N THR A 83 -20.74 -11.88 -5.51
CA THR A 83 -19.74 -11.08 -6.23
C THR A 83 -18.70 -10.54 -5.25
N LYS A 84 -17.42 -10.86 -5.48
CA LYS A 84 -16.30 -10.30 -4.69
C LYS A 84 -16.22 -8.80 -4.88
N LEU A 85 -16.27 -8.07 -3.77
CA LEU A 85 -16.04 -6.62 -3.74
C LEU A 85 -14.54 -6.35 -3.73
N GLN A 86 -14.15 -5.28 -4.41
CA GLN A 86 -12.76 -4.83 -4.44
C GLN A 86 -12.48 -3.96 -3.21
N TYR A 87 -11.30 -4.12 -2.63
CA TYR A 87 -10.79 -3.16 -1.66
C TYR A 87 -10.63 -1.79 -2.34
N ASP A 88 -11.15 -0.77 -1.68
CA ASP A 88 -11.12 0.63 -2.10
C ASP A 88 -10.83 1.54 -0.90
N GLY A 89 -9.89 1.08 -0.08
CA GLY A 89 -9.37 1.78 1.08
C GLY A 89 -8.10 2.58 0.79
N ILE A 90 -7.39 2.91 1.87
CA ILE A 90 -6.11 3.62 1.85
C ILE A 90 -4.95 2.68 1.47
N HIS A 91 -3.96 3.18 0.74
CA HIS A 91 -2.68 2.51 0.43
C HIS A 91 -1.55 3.34 1.03
N ILE A 92 -0.59 2.72 1.72
CA ILE A 92 0.30 3.43 2.66
C ILE A 92 1.73 2.93 2.52
N LYS A 93 2.66 3.80 2.12
CA LYS A 93 4.08 3.50 2.27
C LYS A 93 4.52 3.67 3.72
N ARG A 94 5.07 2.61 4.32
CA ARG A 94 5.58 2.59 5.70
C ARG A 94 7.08 2.35 5.76
N SER A 95 7.72 2.82 6.82
CA SER A 95 9.09 2.40 7.18
C SER A 95 9.12 0.96 7.68
N ALA A 96 10.30 0.42 8.02
CA ALA A 96 10.38 -0.88 8.68
C ALA A 96 9.64 -0.86 10.04
N PRO A 97 8.87 -1.91 10.38
CA PRO A 97 8.01 -1.89 11.56
C PRO A 97 8.82 -1.76 12.85
N GLY A 98 8.37 -0.86 13.72
CA GLY A 98 8.89 -0.73 15.08
C GLY A 98 8.24 -1.67 16.10
N PRO A 99 8.78 -1.79 17.31
CA PRO A 99 8.15 -2.57 18.38
C PRO A 99 6.69 -2.19 18.65
N ASP A 100 6.35 -0.90 18.52
CA ASP A 100 5.01 -0.32 18.64
C ASP A 100 4.01 -0.78 17.56
N GLN A 101 4.52 -1.35 16.47
CA GLN A 101 3.73 -1.93 15.39
C GLN A 101 3.39 -3.41 15.64
N TYR A 102 4.06 -4.04 16.63
CA TYR A 102 3.76 -5.41 17.04
C TYR A 102 2.88 -5.44 18.29
N LEU A 103 1.97 -6.41 18.34
CA LEU A 103 1.13 -6.69 19.48
C LEU A 103 1.53 -8.04 20.10
N LEU A 104 1.90 -8.04 21.38
CA LEU A 104 2.17 -9.28 22.10
C LEU A 104 0.87 -10.04 22.38
N VAL A 105 0.80 -11.27 21.91
CA VAL A 105 -0.30 -12.22 22.13
C VAL A 105 0.25 -13.43 22.87
N LYS A 106 -0.08 -13.53 24.15
CA LYS A 106 0.37 -14.64 25.01
C LYS A 106 -0.23 -15.96 24.57
N SER A 107 0.41 -17.06 24.96
CA SER A 107 -0.12 -18.41 24.78
C SER A 107 -1.58 -18.50 25.27
N GLY A 108 -2.49 -18.95 24.39
CA GLY A 108 -3.93 -19.06 24.67
C GLY A 108 -4.71 -17.74 24.71
N GLN A 109 -4.05 -16.59 24.56
CA GLN A 109 -4.70 -15.28 24.57
C GLN A 109 -5.46 -15.02 23.26
N THR A 110 -6.59 -14.33 23.39
CA THR A 110 -7.28 -13.68 22.27
C THR A 110 -7.14 -12.17 22.41
N VAL A 111 -6.75 -11.51 21.32
CA VAL A 111 -6.74 -10.06 21.16
C VAL A 111 -7.80 -9.67 20.13
N SER A 112 -8.32 -8.45 20.24
CA SER A 112 -9.41 -8.00 19.38
C SER A 112 -9.24 -6.53 18.97
N SER A 113 -9.83 -6.18 17.83
CA SER A 113 -10.00 -4.80 17.35
C SER A 113 -11.40 -4.63 16.73
N THR A 114 -11.88 -3.41 16.64
CA THR A 114 -13.09 -3.06 15.88
C THR A 114 -12.71 -2.33 14.60
N PHE A 115 -13.50 -2.51 13.55
CA PHE A 115 -13.30 -1.88 12.26
C PHE A 115 -14.64 -1.66 11.55
N ASP A 116 -14.70 -0.64 10.70
CA ASP A 116 -15.87 -0.34 9.87
C ASP A 116 -15.65 -0.90 8.46
N VAL A 117 -16.45 -1.89 8.05
CA VAL A 117 -16.30 -2.52 6.73
C VAL A 117 -16.53 -1.51 5.59
N SER A 118 -17.37 -0.51 5.84
CA SER A 118 -17.73 0.51 4.84
C SER A 118 -16.60 1.50 4.54
N ASP A 119 -15.51 1.51 5.33
CA ASP A 119 -14.36 2.36 5.05
C ASP A 119 -13.54 1.89 3.84
N ALA A 120 -13.62 0.60 3.49
CA ALA A 120 -12.83 0.01 2.42
C ALA A 120 -13.62 -0.79 1.38
N TYR A 121 -14.85 -1.22 1.68
CA TYR A 121 -15.67 -2.00 0.74
C TYR A 121 -17.03 -1.32 0.51
N ASP A 122 -17.54 -1.41 -0.72
CA ASP A 122 -18.78 -0.73 -1.11
C ASP A 122 -20.01 -1.40 -0.48
N MET A 123 -20.49 -0.81 0.60
CA MET A 123 -21.66 -1.24 1.37
C MET A 123 -22.92 -0.44 1.02
N THR A 124 -22.92 0.32 -0.08
CA THR A 124 -24.00 1.29 -0.38
C THR A 124 -25.33 0.66 -0.77
N LYS A 125 -25.34 -0.65 -1.07
CA LYS A 125 -26.52 -1.37 -1.54
C LYS A 125 -27.09 -2.24 -0.43
N ALA A 126 -28.41 -2.30 -0.36
CA ALA A 126 -29.09 -3.29 0.47
C ALA A 126 -28.82 -4.70 -0.04
N GLY A 127 -28.87 -5.68 0.86
CA GLY A 127 -28.77 -7.10 0.52
C GLY A 127 -27.85 -7.89 1.45
N LEU A 128 -27.59 -9.14 1.06
CA LEU A 128 -26.77 -10.07 1.81
C LEU A 128 -25.28 -9.89 1.48
N TYR A 129 -24.49 -9.70 2.53
CA TYR A 129 -23.05 -9.60 2.47
C TYR A 129 -22.41 -10.76 3.23
N SER A 130 -21.26 -11.21 2.77
CA SER A 130 -20.41 -12.19 3.46
C SER A 130 -19.00 -11.66 3.59
N ILE A 131 -18.39 -11.85 4.76
CA ILE A 131 -17.02 -11.43 5.06
C ILE A 131 -16.22 -12.57 5.69
N ALA A 132 -14.93 -12.62 5.38
CA ALA A 132 -13.96 -13.46 6.07
C ALA A 132 -12.60 -12.77 6.07
N VAL A 133 -11.76 -13.08 7.06
CA VAL A 133 -10.34 -12.75 7.01
C VAL A 133 -9.68 -13.66 5.98
N ASP A 134 -8.83 -13.07 5.14
CA ASP A 134 -8.05 -13.77 4.11
C ASP A 134 -6.77 -12.96 3.87
N THR A 135 -5.73 -13.23 4.66
CA THR A 135 -4.51 -12.42 4.66
C THR A 135 -3.28 -13.23 5.08
N ASN A 136 -2.12 -12.58 5.12
CA ASN A 136 -0.89 -13.11 5.68
C ASN A 136 -0.59 -12.39 6.99
N LEU A 137 -0.43 -13.16 8.06
CA LEU A 137 -0.06 -12.68 9.39
C LEU A 137 1.45 -12.83 9.59
N GLU A 138 2.13 -11.71 9.78
CA GLU A 138 3.53 -11.69 10.16
C GLU A 138 3.68 -11.69 11.69
N TYR A 139 4.60 -12.50 12.21
CA TYR A 139 4.81 -12.64 13.64
C TYR A 139 6.25 -12.99 14.01
N VAL A 140 6.60 -12.74 15.28
CA VAL A 140 7.89 -13.05 15.88
C VAL A 140 7.64 -13.80 17.18
N LYS A 141 8.52 -14.74 17.51
CA LYS A 141 8.50 -15.41 18.82
C LYS A 141 8.90 -14.43 19.93
N ASP A 142 8.20 -14.49 21.05
CA ASP A 142 8.40 -13.65 22.22
C ASP A 142 8.14 -12.15 21.93
N SER A 143 8.57 -11.27 22.83
CA SER A 143 8.34 -9.82 22.74
C SER A 143 9.35 -9.12 21.84
N VAL A 144 8.86 -8.29 20.91
CA VAL A 144 9.71 -7.36 20.15
C VAL A 144 10.04 -6.14 21.02
N THR A 145 11.33 -5.91 21.28
CA THR A 145 11.79 -4.81 22.17
C THR A 145 12.79 -3.85 21.52
N LYS A 146 13.29 -4.16 20.31
CA LYS A 146 14.31 -3.38 19.60
C LYS A 146 14.06 -3.34 18.09
N LYS A 147 14.59 -2.32 17.42
CA LYS A 147 14.74 -2.24 15.95
C LYS A 147 16.20 -2.55 15.54
N PRO A 148 16.46 -3.12 14.35
CA PRO A 148 15.48 -3.71 13.43
C PRO A 148 15.02 -5.09 13.95
N VAL A 149 13.83 -5.53 13.53
CA VAL A 149 13.30 -6.85 13.88
C VAL A 149 13.86 -7.87 12.88
N SER A 150 14.98 -8.51 13.19
CA SER A 150 15.80 -9.20 12.17
C SER A 150 15.19 -10.46 11.54
N GLN A 151 14.24 -11.13 12.23
CA GLN A 151 13.64 -12.38 11.76
C GLN A 151 12.14 -12.44 12.10
N THR A 152 11.31 -12.56 11.08
CA THR A 152 9.86 -12.72 11.22
C THR A 152 9.39 -13.94 10.45
N LYS A 153 8.28 -14.51 10.89
CA LYS A 153 7.56 -15.58 10.19
C LYS A 153 6.27 -15.05 9.62
N ILE A 154 5.86 -15.58 8.48
CA ILE A 154 4.54 -15.31 7.90
C ILE A 154 3.75 -16.61 7.84
N GLU A 155 2.53 -16.60 8.36
CA GLU A 155 1.54 -17.64 8.09
C GLU A 155 0.29 -17.06 7.43
N HIS A 156 -0.39 -17.89 6.64
CA HIS A 156 -1.69 -17.51 6.07
C HIS A 156 -2.76 -17.55 7.15
N LEU A 157 -3.48 -16.45 7.34
CA LEU A 157 -4.55 -16.31 8.32
C LEU A 157 -5.89 -16.20 7.61
N SER A 158 -6.82 -17.07 8.00
CA SER A 158 -8.21 -17.02 7.55
C SER A 158 -9.18 -17.11 8.72
N SER A 159 -10.44 -16.75 8.45
CA SER A 159 -11.56 -16.96 9.37
C SER A 159 -12.70 -17.74 8.71
N PRO A 160 -13.60 -18.35 9.50
CA PRO A 160 -14.92 -18.69 9.01
C PRO A 160 -15.63 -17.48 8.39
N VAL A 161 -16.52 -17.74 7.43
CA VAL A 161 -17.36 -16.70 6.83
C VAL A 161 -18.41 -16.25 7.83
N PHE A 162 -18.56 -14.93 7.98
CA PHE A 162 -19.68 -14.30 8.67
C PHE A 162 -20.58 -13.63 7.63
N SER A 163 -21.89 -13.78 7.74
CA SER A 163 -22.86 -13.15 6.83
C SER A 163 -23.76 -12.20 7.60
N TYR A 164 -24.06 -11.05 7.01
CA TYR A 164 -24.99 -10.06 7.55
C TYR A 164 -25.82 -9.43 6.43
N GLU A 165 -26.96 -8.89 6.80
CA GLU A 165 -27.86 -8.19 5.89
C GLU A 165 -27.78 -6.67 6.11
N ILE A 166 -27.78 -5.92 5.01
CA ILE A 166 -28.02 -4.47 5.03
C ILE A 166 -29.47 -4.27 4.58
N ASP A 167 -30.28 -3.65 5.44
CA ASP A 167 -31.70 -3.37 5.19
C ASP A 167 -31.91 -2.51 3.93
N GLU A 168 -33.16 -2.47 3.43
CA GLU A 168 -33.55 -1.75 2.19
C GLU A 168 -33.14 -0.27 2.14
N ASN A 169 -32.82 0.35 3.28
CA ASN A 169 -32.26 1.69 3.33
C ASN A 169 -30.77 1.65 2.98
N SER A 170 -30.42 2.19 1.81
CA SER A 170 -29.03 2.27 1.32
C SER A 170 -28.10 2.98 2.30
N PHE A 171 -26.93 2.39 2.56
CA PHE A 171 -25.82 3.08 3.20
C PHE A 171 -25.32 4.21 2.30
N ILE A 172 -25.37 5.45 2.77
CA ILE A 172 -25.09 6.62 1.90
C ILE A 172 -23.60 6.90 1.78
N LYS A 173 -22.79 6.50 2.75
CA LYS A 173 -21.37 6.83 2.79
C LYS A 173 -20.58 5.83 1.93
N GLY A 174 -19.99 6.31 0.84
CA GLY A 174 -19.06 5.50 0.05
C GLY A 174 -17.77 5.17 0.82
N THR A 175 -16.97 4.27 0.27
CA THR A 175 -15.63 3.90 0.78
C THR A 175 -14.71 5.12 0.93
N SER A 176 -13.63 4.99 1.69
CA SER A 176 -12.61 6.06 1.78
C SER A 176 -12.04 6.44 0.41
N GLY A 177 -11.82 5.48 -0.49
CA GLY A 177 -11.44 5.73 -1.88
C GLY A 177 -12.50 6.48 -2.69
N GLN A 178 -13.78 6.09 -2.60
CA GLN A 178 -14.90 6.80 -3.24
C GLN A 178 -15.02 8.25 -2.73
N ARG A 179 -14.87 8.46 -1.43
CA ARG A 179 -14.87 9.80 -0.81
C ARG A 179 -13.72 10.64 -1.35
N ALA A 180 -12.50 10.10 -1.38
CA ALA A 180 -11.32 10.79 -1.89
C ALA A 180 -11.48 11.25 -3.36
N ARG A 181 -12.05 10.39 -4.22
CA ARG A 181 -12.34 10.70 -5.64
C ARG A 181 -13.48 11.72 -5.81
N THR A 182 -14.50 11.65 -4.97
CA THR A 182 -15.63 12.59 -5.00
C THR A 182 -15.19 14.00 -4.61
N GLU A 183 -14.44 14.14 -3.52
CA GLU A 183 -13.88 15.43 -3.07
C GLU A 183 -13.01 16.09 -4.15
N GLU A 184 -12.25 15.29 -4.91
CA GLU A 184 -11.44 15.77 -6.02
C GLU A 184 -12.30 16.31 -7.17
N SER A 185 -13.37 15.59 -7.53
CA SER A 185 -14.31 15.97 -8.60
C SER A 185 -15.03 17.29 -8.28
N VAL A 186 -15.45 17.48 -7.03
CA VAL A 186 -16.06 18.74 -6.55
C VAL A 186 -15.07 19.90 -6.66
N THR A 187 -13.80 19.68 -6.30
CA THR A 187 -12.75 20.71 -6.40
C THR A 187 -12.46 21.10 -7.85
N LYS A 188 -12.62 20.18 -8.81
CA LYS A 188 -12.42 20.45 -10.24
C LYS A 188 -13.52 21.37 -10.81
N GLY A 189 -14.78 21.16 -10.40
CA GLY A 189 -15.91 22.00 -10.84
C GLY A 189 -15.90 23.44 -10.30
N ALA A 190 -15.17 23.71 -9.22
CA ALA A 190 -15.06 25.04 -8.62
C ALA A 190 -13.90 25.90 -9.20
N LEU A 191 -13.10 25.36 -10.12
CA LEU A 191 -11.82 25.95 -10.56
C LEU A 191 -11.69 26.08 -12.10
N GLU A 192 -12.80 26.06 -12.84
CA GLU A 192 -12.81 26.24 -14.31
C GLU A 192 -12.68 27.71 -14.78
N ASP A 193 -11.97 28.57 -14.04
CA ASP A 193 -11.56 29.87 -14.57
C ASP A 193 -10.03 30.03 -14.55
N HIS A 194 -9.51 30.38 -15.73
CA HIS A 194 -8.13 30.75 -16.09
C HIS A 194 -7.18 29.65 -16.56
N ILE A 195 -7.33 29.31 -17.84
CA ILE A 195 -6.33 28.63 -18.66
C ILE A 195 -5.25 29.64 -19.09
N PHE A 196 -4.02 29.47 -18.61
CA PHE A 196 -2.84 30.12 -19.21
C PHE A 196 -2.25 29.22 -20.31
N HIS A 197 -2.03 29.80 -21.49
CA HIS A 197 -1.22 29.18 -22.55
C HIS A 197 0.18 29.77 -22.52
N SER A 198 1.21 28.92 -22.40
CA SER A 198 2.60 29.30 -22.61
C SER A 198 3.23 28.46 -23.72
N LYS A 199 4.02 29.14 -24.56
CA LYS A 199 4.64 28.65 -25.80
C LYS A 199 5.83 27.72 -25.51
N ARG A 200 6.12 26.84 -26.48
CA ARG A 200 7.28 25.94 -26.53
C ARG A 200 8.61 26.66 -26.29
N GLY A 201 9.30 26.24 -25.24
CA GLY A 201 10.70 26.51 -24.89
C GLY A 201 10.98 25.83 -23.55
N GLN A 202 12.01 24.98 -23.46
CA GLN A 202 12.24 24.00 -22.39
C GLN A 202 12.43 24.60 -20.98
N ASP A 203 11.37 24.64 -20.20
CA ASP A 203 11.44 24.52 -18.73
C ASP A 203 10.45 23.44 -18.31
N LEU A 204 10.97 22.29 -17.85
CA LEU A 204 10.14 21.18 -17.38
C LEU A 204 9.22 21.61 -16.24
N LYS A 205 9.68 22.53 -15.36
CA LYS A 205 8.89 23.05 -14.25
C LYS A 205 7.67 23.82 -14.74
N ALA A 206 7.79 24.57 -15.83
CA ALA A 206 6.68 25.32 -16.44
C ALA A 206 5.61 24.43 -17.12
N SER A 207 5.91 23.16 -17.36
CA SER A 207 5.02 22.22 -18.06
C SER A 207 4.17 21.34 -17.13
N LEU A 208 4.66 21.08 -15.91
CA LEU A 208 3.98 20.25 -14.93
C LEU A 208 2.92 21.05 -14.17
N LYS A 209 1.73 20.45 -13.98
CA LYS A 209 0.65 21.06 -13.22
C LYS A 209 0.57 20.39 -11.85
N TYR A 210 0.93 21.11 -10.80
CA TYR A 210 0.82 20.59 -9.44
C TYR A 210 0.43 21.67 -8.43
N VAL A 211 -0.05 21.22 -7.27
CA VAL A 211 -0.29 22.05 -6.08
C VAL A 211 0.31 21.35 -4.88
N ILE A 212 1.06 22.08 -4.05
CA ILE A 212 1.54 21.58 -2.75
C ILE A 212 0.78 22.32 -1.65
N LYS A 213 0.11 21.57 -0.77
CA LYS A 213 -0.64 22.09 0.39
C LYS A 213 0.04 21.64 1.68
N GLY A 214 0.03 22.49 2.71
CA GLY A 214 0.70 22.21 3.99
C GLY A 214 2.23 22.33 3.92
N GLY A 215 2.92 21.96 4.99
CA GLY A 215 4.39 21.93 5.05
C GLY A 215 5.10 23.29 5.19
N SER A 216 6.36 23.24 5.66
CA SER A 216 7.26 24.40 5.73
C SER A 216 7.73 24.84 4.33
N PRO A 217 8.24 26.07 4.16
CA PRO A 217 8.81 26.52 2.89
C PRO A 217 9.90 25.58 2.34
N ASP A 218 10.77 25.06 3.21
CA ASP A 218 11.86 24.16 2.82
C ASP A 218 11.32 22.84 2.29
N VAL A 219 10.40 22.20 3.02
CA VAL A 219 9.77 20.94 2.58
C VAL A 219 9.03 21.14 1.26
N LYS A 220 8.35 22.29 1.06
CA LYS A 220 7.71 22.60 -0.23
C LYS A 220 8.74 22.70 -1.35
N SER A 221 9.85 23.41 -1.13
CA SER A 221 10.91 23.55 -2.13
C SER A 221 11.54 22.21 -2.49
N GLU A 222 11.83 21.36 -1.51
CA GLU A 222 12.33 19.99 -1.72
C GLU A 222 11.31 19.12 -2.44
N THR A 223 10.02 19.25 -2.10
CA THR A 223 8.93 18.54 -2.77
C THR A 223 8.81 18.96 -4.24
N GLU A 224 8.92 20.26 -4.55
CA GLU A 224 8.96 20.75 -5.94
C GLU A 224 10.13 20.15 -6.72
N HIS A 225 11.31 20.08 -6.09
CA HIS A 225 12.49 19.47 -6.68
C HIS A 225 12.25 17.98 -6.97
N ALA A 226 11.69 17.25 -6.01
CA ALA A 226 11.33 15.84 -6.17
C ALA A 226 10.30 15.64 -7.29
N ILE A 227 9.25 16.47 -7.41
CA ILE A 227 8.23 16.37 -8.46
C ILE A 227 8.84 16.48 -9.86
N VAL A 228 9.75 17.44 -10.08
CA VAL A 228 10.44 17.59 -11.37
C VAL A 228 11.32 16.37 -11.66
N ALA A 229 12.03 15.86 -10.64
CA ALA A 229 12.85 14.68 -10.76
C ALA A 229 12.05 13.41 -11.06
N VAL A 230 10.87 13.24 -10.44
CA VAL A 230 9.95 12.13 -10.71
C VAL A 230 9.60 12.06 -12.20
N TYR A 231 9.16 13.17 -12.79
CA TYR A 231 8.78 13.19 -14.20
C TYR A 231 9.98 12.85 -15.12
N ARG A 232 11.16 13.39 -14.83
CA ARG A 232 12.39 13.07 -15.57
C ARG A 232 12.77 11.60 -15.45
N ASN A 233 12.82 11.08 -14.22
CA ASN A 233 13.32 9.73 -13.95
C ASN A 233 12.33 8.63 -14.36
N ILE A 234 11.02 8.90 -14.39
CA ILE A 234 10.03 7.99 -15.01
C ILE A 234 10.33 7.85 -16.52
N LYS A 235 10.68 8.93 -17.22
CA LYS A 235 11.02 8.86 -18.65
C LYS A 235 12.32 8.08 -18.90
N LEU A 236 13.30 8.21 -18.00
CA LEU A 236 14.52 7.40 -18.05
C LEU A 236 14.21 5.93 -17.73
N ALA A 237 13.37 5.67 -16.73
CA ALA A 237 12.93 4.32 -16.37
C ALA A 237 12.29 3.57 -17.55
N ILE A 238 11.47 4.25 -18.37
CA ILE A 238 10.88 3.67 -19.59
C ILE A 238 11.98 3.19 -20.58
N GLN A 239 13.08 3.94 -20.71
CA GLN A 239 14.20 3.57 -21.57
C GLN A 239 15.03 2.44 -20.95
N ASP A 240 15.25 2.51 -19.64
CA ASP A 240 16.10 1.58 -18.89
C ASP A 240 15.47 0.18 -18.77
N LEU A 241 14.14 0.05 -18.87
CA LEU A 241 13.49 -1.26 -18.93
C LEU A 241 14.05 -2.13 -20.08
N GLU A 242 14.40 -1.52 -21.20
CA GLU A 242 14.97 -2.24 -22.36
C GLU A 242 16.51 -2.24 -22.33
N ASN A 243 17.12 -1.12 -21.93
CA ASN A 243 18.57 -0.92 -21.96
C ASN A 243 19.31 -1.59 -20.80
N ASP A 244 18.67 -1.74 -19.65
CA ASP A 244 19.23 -2.32 -18.42
C ASP A 244 18.38 -3.51 -17.96
N ARG A 245 18.45 -4.59 -18.75
CA ARG A 245 17.74 -5.85 -18.47
C ARG A 245 18.13 -6.47 -17.13
N GLY A 246 19.33 -6.17 -16.62
CA GLY A 246 19.78 -6.63 -15.31
C GLY A 246 18.96 -5.99 -14.19
N ARG A 247 18.86 -4.66 -14.20
CA ARG A 247 18.05 -3.91 -13.22
C ARG A 247 16.56 -4.18 -13.36
N ALA A 248 16.06 -4.30 -14.59
CA ALA A 248 14.68 -4.71 -14.83
C ALA A 248 14.39 -6.09 -14.21
N LYS A 249 15.31 -7.06 -14.37
CA LYS A 249 15.18 -8.38 -13.75
C LYS A 249 15.24 -8.32 -12.22
N THR A 250 16.08 -7.47 -11.64
CA THR A 250 16.18 -7.29 -10.19
C THR A 250 14.85 -6.87 -9.55
N TRP A 251 14.11 -5.98 -10.21
CA TRP A 251 12.90 -5.39 -9.64
C TRP A 251 11.59 -5.96 -10.20
N PHE A 252 11.57 -6.60 -11.36
CA PHE A 252 10.34 -7.13 -11.98
C PHE A 252 10.44 -8.62 -12.35
N GLY A 253 11.57 -9.26 -12.10
CA GLY A 253 11.78 -10.68 -12.39
C GLY A 253 12.05 -10.93 -13.88
N SER A 254 11.96 -12.20 -14.30
CA SER A 254 12.26 -12.59 -15.69
C SER A 254 11.09 -12.36 -16.66
N SER A 255 10.01 -11.71 -16.20
CA SER A 255 8.79 -11.42 -16.96
C SER A 255 8.98 -10.32 -18.02
N PRO A 256 8.11 -10.21 -19.03
CA PRO A 256 8.20 -9.15 -20.04
C PRO A 256 8.04 -7.76 -19.42
N THR A 257 8.80 -6.79 -19.93
CA THR A 257 8.85 -5.40 -19.44
C THR A 257 7.70 -4.51 -19.93
N ASP A 258 6.70 -5.10 -20.60
CA ASP A 258 5.53 -4.38 -21.13
C ASP A 258 4.66 -3.79 -20.02
N GLU A 259 4.38 -4.56 -18.95
CA GLU A 259 3.58 -4.08 -17.82
C GLU A 259 4.27 -2.92 -17.09
N PRO A 260 5.57 -3.01 -16.71
CA PRO A 260 6.23 -1.87 -16.10
C PRO A 260 6.31 -0.64 -17.00
N LYS A 261 6.52 -0.84 -18.30
CA LYS A 261 6.53 0.23 -19.29
C LYS A 261 5.18 0.94 -19.35
N TRP A 262 4.09 0.18 -19.41
CA TRP A 262 2.74 0.73 -19.39
C TRP A 262 2.45 1.52 -18.12
N VAL A 263 2.88 1.03 -16.95
CA VAL A 263 2.71 1.74 -15.67
C VAL A 263 3.46 3.08 -15.69
N PHE A 264 4.74 3.09 -16.07
CA PHE A 264 5.51 4.34 -16.17
C PHE A 264 4.94 5.31 -17.21
N GLU A 265 4.53 4.82 -18.39
CA GLU A 265 3.88 5.64 -19.41
C GLU A 265 2.54 6.21 -18.92
N LYS A 266 1.81 5.48 -18.07
CA LYS A 266 0.57 5.98 -17.46
C LYS A 266 0.87 7.10 -16.46
N MET A 267 1.87 6.94 -15.60
CA MET A 267 2.31 7.99 -14.67
C MET A 267 2.77 9.24 -15.43
N GLU A 268 3.63 9.08 -16.45
CA GLU A 268 4.13 10.18 -17.31
C GLU A 268 2.97 10.95 -17.97
N ARG A 269 2.00 10.22 -18.52
CA ARG A 269 0.83 10.82 -19.18
C ARG A 269 -0.04 11.61 -18.22
N VAL A 270 -0.20 11.13 -16.99
CA VAL A 270 -0.98 11.84 -15.97
C VAL A 270 -0.22 13.08 -15.50
N LEU A 271 1.08 12.96 -15.19
CA LEU A 271 1.92 14.08 -14.78
C LEU A 271 2.00 15.21 -15.82
N SER A 272 1.96 14.86 -17.12
CA SER A 272 2.02 15.84 -18.22
C SER A 272 0.68 16.52 -18.55
N LYS A 273 -0.46 15.95 -18.13
CA LYS A 273 -1.79 16.43 -18.53
C LYS A 273 -2.62 16.96 -17.38
N ASP A 274 -2.62 16.22 -16.28
CA ASP A 274 -3.49 16.43 -15.13
C ASP A 274 -2.79 17.28 -14.08
N LYS A 275 -3.57 17.90 -13.19
CA LYS A 275 -3.05 18.61 -12.03
C LYS A 275 -2.96 17.65 -10.84
N ILE A 276 -1.75 17.40 -10.33
CA ILE A 276 -1.55 16.57 -9.12
C ILE A 276 -1.54 17.45 -7.87
N THR A 277 -2.22 17.03 -6.81
CA THR A 277 -2.21 17.71 -5.51
C THR A 277 -1.41 16.90 -4.51
N TYR A 278 -0.34 17.49 -3.99
CA TYR A 278 0.49 16.95 -2.91
C TYR A 278 0.06 17.61 -1.60
N ILE A 279 -0.33 16.80 -0.61
CA ILE A 279 -0.86 17.27 0.67
C ILE A 279 0.09 16.80 1.76
N ILE A 280 0.86 17.73 2.32
CA ILE A 280 1.75 17.47 3.45
C ILE A 280 0.92 17.44 4.73
N ASP A 281 1.20 16.45 5.58
CA ASP A 281 0.53 16.18 6.86
C ASP A 281 -0.97 15.89 6.67
N GLY A 282 -1.27 14.99 5.73
CA GLY A 282 -2.63 14.53 5.47
C GLY A 282 -3.27 13.86 6.71
N ARG A 283 -4.61 13.94 6.80
CA ARG A 283 -5.38 13.48 7.97
C ARG A 283 -5.15 12.02 8.42
N GLU A 284 -4.83 11.11 7.50
CA GLU A 284 -4.60 9.69 7.79
C GLU A 284 -3.10 9.36 8.03
N CYS A 285 -2.24 10.37 8.14
CA CYS A 285 -0.84 10.17 8.50
C CYS A 285 -0.73 9.70 9.95
N GLU A 286 0.16 8.74 10.17
CA GLU A 286 0.52 8.21 11.48
C GLU A 286 2.04 8.16 11.57
N ASP A 287 2.55 8.09 12.80
CA ASP A 287 3.97 7.91 13.07
C ASP A 287 4.50 6.66 12.32
N GLY A 288 5.63 6.82 11.63
CA GLY A 288 6.24 5.72 10.88
C GLY A 288 5.75 5.58 9.43
N ASN A 289 4.78 6.38 8.98
CA ASN A 289 4.34 6.42 7.59
C ASN A 289 5.17 7.43 6.77
N TYR A 290 5.53 7.05 5.55
CA TYR A 290 6.12 7.96 4.56
C TYR A 290 5.03 8.76 3.85
N ALA A 291 4.02 8.08 3.33
CA ALA A 291 2.96 8.69 2.56
C ALA A 291 1.76 7.74 2.43
N TYR A 292 0.69 8.22 1.83
CA TYR A 292 -0.44 7.39 1.41
C TYR A 292 -1.15 7.96 0.19
N ALA A 293 -1.95 7.11 -0.45
CA ALA A 293 -2.78 7.44 -1.59
C ALA A 293 -4.07 6.61 -1.62
N TYR A 294 -4.99 7.03 -2.50
CA TYR A 294 -6.19 6.28 -2.85
C TYR A 294 -6.23 6.04 -4.35
N PHE A 295 -6.66 4.85 -4.76
CA PHE A 295 -6.77 4.50 -6.16
C PHE A 295 -7.69 5.44 -6.94
N GLY A 296 -7.25 5.80 -8.14
CA GLY A 296 -8.00 6.61 -9.08
C GLY A 296 -8.06 8.10 -8.75
N THR A 297 -7.25 8.58 -7.81
CA THR A 297 -7.14 10.01 -7.47
C THR A 297 -5.98 10.68 -8.20
N ARG A 298 -5.87 12.02 -8.11
CA ARG A 298 -4.67 12.82 -8.41
C ARG A 298 -4.15 13.48 -7.13
N LYS A 299 -4.30 12.80 -6.00
CA LYS A 299 -3.83 13.25 -4.70
C LYS A 299 -2.77 12.30 -4.17
N VAL A 300 -1.69 12.86 -3.64
CA VAL A 300 -0.65 12.16 -2.89
C VAL A 300 -0.54 12.84 -1.54
N PHE A 301 -0.58 12.07 -0.46
CA PHE A 301 -0.54 12.59 0.90
C PHE A 301 0.80 12.22 1.54
N LEU A 302 1.55 13.23 1.96
CA LEU A 302 2.94 13.12 2.39
C LEU A 302 2.99 13.24 3.91
N CYS A 303 3.60 12.28 4.59
CA CYS A 303 3.59 12.17 6.06
C CYS A 303 4.94 12.55 6.69
N GLU A 304 5.04 12.37 8.00
CA GLU A 304 6.20 12.78 8.80
C GLU A 304 7.53 12.23 8.26
N LEU A 305 7.60 10.95 7.87
CA LEU A 305 8.85 10.38 7.38
C LEU A 305 9.25 10.91 6.00
N TYR A 306 8.29 11.27 5.14
CA TYR A 306 8.59 11.95 3.88
C TYR A 306 9.31 13.28 4.12
N ASN A 307 8.90 14.03 5.15
CA ASN A 307 9.53 15.31 5.48
C ASN A 307 11.02 15.13 5.83
N ARG A 308 11.42 13.97 6.35
CA ARG A 308 12.79 13.62 6.76
C ARG A 308 13.60 12.88 5.69
N ALA A 309 12.96 12.39 4.64
CA ALA A 309 13.62 11.63 3.59
C ALA A 309 14.58 12.49 2.77
N ASP A 310 15.68 11.89 2.30
CA ASP A 310 16.56 12.52 1.32
C ASP A 310 15.78 12.89 0.06
N THR A 311 16.14 13.99 -0.61
CA THR A 311 15.30 14.48 -1.71
C THR A 311 15.35 13.57 -2.94
N LEU A 312 16.55 13.16 -3.38
CA LEU A 312 16.75 12.55 -4.72
C LEU A 312 17.64 11.30 -4.77
N ILE A 313 18.68 11.24 -3.93
CA ILE A 313 19.73 10.21 -4.05
C ILE A 313 19.63 9.27 -2.86
N GLY A 314 19.72 7.98 -3.12
CA GLY A 314 19.58 6.94 -2.11
C GLY A 314 18.30 6.15 -2.34
N TYR A 315 17.74 5.64 -1.25
CA TYR A 315 16.51 4.86 -1.25
C TYR A 315 15.49 5.46 -0.28
N ASP A 316 14.21 5.20 -0.55
CA ASP A 316 13.10 5.80 0.20
C ASP A 316 13.19 7.34 0.22
N THR A 317 13.64 7.91 -0.90
CA THR A 317 13.80 9.34 -1.12
C THR A 317 12.45 10.01 -1.35
N LYS A 318 12.35 11.33 -1.23
CA LYS A 318 11.13 12.08 -1.59
C LYS A 318 10.69 11.79 -3.03
N MET A 319 11.64 11.67 -3.96
CA MET A 319 11.34 11.27 -5.35
C MET A 319 10.77 9.84 -5.40
N GLY A 320 11.43 8.88 -4.77
CA GLY A 320 10.98 7.48 -4.73
C GLY A 320 9.61 7.30 -4.10
N ILE A 321 9.38 7.95 -2.96
CA ILE A 321 8.09 7.96 -2.26
C ILE A 321 6.99 8.53 -3.18
N ILE A 322 7.25 9.60 -3.93
CA ILE A 322 6.24 10.10 -4.88
C ILE A 322 5.98 9.10 -6.02
N VAL A 323 7.01 8.42 -6.55
CA VAL A 323 6.81 7.37 -7.56
C VAL A 323 5.92 6.25 -7.03
N HIS A 324 6.18 5.80 -5.80
CA HIS A 324 5.39 4.80 -5.09
C HIS A 324 3.91 5.20 -5.03
N GLU A 325 3.61 6.37 -4.48
CA GLU A 325 2.23 6.82 -4.28
C GLU A 325 1.50 7.13 -5.59
N LEU A 326 2.22 7.58 -6.63
CA LEU A 326 1.66 7.67 -7.98
C LEU A 326 1.29 6.28 -8.51
N GLY A 327 2.07 5.24 -8.15
CA GLY A 327 1.77 3.84 -8.46
C GLY A 327 0.38 3.44 -7.99
N HIS A 328 0.05 3.78 -6.74
CA HIS A 328 -1.29 3.60 -6.19
C HIS A 328 -2.31 4.49 -6.92
N ALA A 329 -2.14 5.81 -6.84
CA ALA A 329 -3.14 6.79 -7.25
C ALA A 329 -3.52 6.66 -8.74
N VAL A 330 -2.54 6.48 -9.62
CA VAL A 330 -2.75 6.56 -11.08
C VAL A 330 -2.65 5.21 -11.77
N ALA A 331 -1.86 4.27 -11.23
CA ALA A 331 -1.61 2.98 -11.86
C ALA A 331 -2.25 1.78 -11.15
N ARG A 332 -2.85 1.98 -9.95
CA ARG A 332 -3.49 0.91 -9.16
C ARG A 332 -2.55 -0.27 -8.94
N ARG A 333 -1.33 0.02 -8.48
CA ARG A 333 -0.43 -0.98 -7.89
C ARG A 333 -0.78 -1.13 -6.41
N ASP A 334 -0.49 -2.26 -5.81
CA ASP A 334 -0.77 -2.57 -4.41
C ASP A 334 0.51 -2.51 -3.56
N ASP A 335 0.33 -2.62 -2.24
CA ASP A 335 1.41 -2.73 -1.25
C ASP A 335 1.64 -4.20 -0.85
N ILE A 336 2.31 -4.96 -1.70
CA ILE A 336 2.52 -6.41 -1.53
C ILE A 336 3.80 -6.72 -0.76
N ALA A 337 4.89 -5.97 -0.95
CA ALA A 337 6.13 -6.15 -0.23
C ALA A 337 6.76 -4.80 0.12
N TYR A 338 7.34 -4.73 1.33
CA TYR A 338 8.03 -3.55 1.84
C TYR A 338 9.53 -3.79 2.03
N GLY A 339 10.35 -2.82 1.61
CA GLY A 339 11.80 -2.86 1.66
C GLY A 339 12.43 -3.59 0.47
N GLN A 340 13.63 -3.14 0.10
CA GLN A 340 14.35 -3.60 -1.08
C GLN A 340 14.54 -5.13 -1.16
N ASN A 341 14.89 -5.77 -0.05
CA ASN A 341 15.11 -7.21 -0.01
C ASN A 341 13.82 -7.99 -0.27
N ALA A 342 12.71 -7.55 0.31
CA ALA A 342 11.41 -8.19 0.08
C ALA A 342 10.95 -7.97 -1.37
N CYS A 343 11.15 -6.78 -1.93
CA CYS A 343 10.84 -6.47 -3.33
C CYS A 343 11.66 -7.31 -4.31
N ARG A 344 12.97 -7.48 -4.09
CA ARG A 344 13.84 -8.35 -4.90
C ARG A 344 13.42 -9.82 -4.79
N ARG A 345 13.09 -10.29 -3.59
CA ARG A 345 12.60 -11.65 -3.38
C ARG A 345 11.25 -11.87 -4.06
N LEU A 346 10.33 -10.91 -3.96
CA LEU A 346 9.04 -10.93 -4.66
C LEU A 346 9.24 -11.05 -6.18
N ALA A 347 10.17 -10.29 -6.74
CA ALA A 347 10.51 -10.36 -8.17
C ALA A 347 11.07 -11.73 -8.60
N ILE A 348 11.71 -12.48 -7.69
CA ILE A 348 12.22 -13.83 -7.96
C ILE A 348 11.12 -14.89 -7.79
N GLU A 349 10.40 -14.83 -6.68
CA GLU A 349 9.47 -15.87 -6.25
C GLU A 349 8.08 -15.73 -6.87
N ASN A 350 7.59 -14.50 -7.01
CA ASN A 350 6.31 -14.21 -7.65
C ASN A 350 6.38 -12.91 -8.49
N PRO A 351 6.94 -13.00 -9.72
CA PRO A 351 7.07 -11.83 -10.60
C PRO A 351 5.76 -11.10 -10.89
N LYS A 352 4.62 -11.80 -10.91
CA LYS A 352 3.30 -11.17 -11.13
C LYS A 352 2.94 -10.22 -9.99
N ASP A 353 3.25 -10.60 -8.75
CA ASP A 353 3.04 -9.74 -7.60
C ASP A 353 4.03 -8.57 -7.61
N ALA A 354 5.29 -8.80 -8.03
CA ALA A 354 6.25 -7.70 -8.19
C ALA A 354 5.79 -6.66 -9.23
N LEU A 355 5.18 -7.09 -10.33
CA LEU A 355 4.55 -6.20 -11.32
C LEU A 355 3.35 -5.43 -10.76
N ASN A 356 2.70 -5.96 -9.73
CA ASN A 356 1.60 -5.31 -9.02
C ASN A 356 2.06 -4.54 -7.77
N ASN A 357 3.32 -4.58 -7.36
CA ASN A 357 3.79 -3.93 -6.13
C ASN A 357 4.33 -2.52 -6.41
N ALA A 358 3.78 -1.48 -5.77
CA ALA A 358 4.18 -0.09 -6.00
C ALA A 358 5.67 0.15 -5.68
N GLU A 359 6.20 -0.49 -4.64
CA GLU A 359 7.58 -0.27 -4.19
C GLU A 359 8.63 -0.85 -5.15
N ASN A 360 8.29 -1.86 -5.95
CA ASN A 360 9.16 -2.35 -7.02
C ASN A 360 9.41 -1.26 -8.08
N TYR A 361 8.43 -0.38 -8.34
CA TYR A 361 8.57 0.75 -9.28
C TYR A 361 9.43 1.87 -8.70
N GLU A 362 9.23 2.20 -7.42
CA GLU A 362 10.06 3.14 -6.68
C GLU A 362 11.54 2.72 -6.76
N TYR A 363 11.86 1.49 -6.35
CA TYR A 363 13.24 1.05 -6.30
C TYR A 363 13.87 0.86 -7.69
N PHE A 364 13.09 0.55 -8.73
CA PHE A 364 13.59 0.57 -10.10
C PHE A 364 14.03 1.98 -10.54
N VAL A 365 13.28 3.02 -10.14
CA VAL A 365 13.62 4.42 -10.42
C VAL A 365 14.82 4.90 -9.59
N GLU A 366 14.82 4.63 -8.28
CA GLU A 366 15.88 5.06 -7.38
C GLU A 366 17.24 4.41 -7.71
N SER A 367 17.23 3.10 -8.00
CA SER A 367 18.46 2.39 -8.37
C SER A 367 19.05 2.86 -9.71
N GLY A 368 18.26 3.43 -10.62
CA GLY A 368 18.78 4.08 -11.83
C GLY A 368 19.43 5.44 -11.57
N THR A 369 18.92 6.17 -10.57
CA THR A 369 19.41 7.51 -10.20
C THR A 369 20.76 7.43 -9.49
N ILE A 370 20.99 6.38 -8.69
CA ILE A 370 22.27 6.12 -8.02
C ILE A 370 23.42 5.88 -9.03
N LEU A 371 23.10 5.32 -10.20
CA LEU A 371 24.09 4.97 -11.22
C LEU A 371 24.39 6.12 -12.20
N SER A 372 23.67 7.23 -12.13
CA SER A 372 23.82 8.41 -13.01
C SER A 372 23.72 9.71 -12.20
N PRO A 373 24.75 10.05 -11.41
CA PRO A 373 24.76 11.24 -10.54
C PRO A 373 24.65 12.58 -11.29
#